data_AF-A0A383DR65-F1
#
_entry.id   AF-A0A383DR65-F1
#
_cell.length_a   1.000
_cell.length_b   1.000
_cell.length_c   1.000
_cell.angle_alpha   90.00
_cell.angle_beta   90.00
_cell.angle_gamma   90.00
#
_symmetry.space_group_name_H-M   'P 1'
#
loop_
_entity.id
_entity.type
_entity.pdbx_description
1 polymer ?
#
loop_
_entity_poly.entity_id
_entity_poly.type
_entity_poly.pdbx_seq_one_letter_code
_entity_poly.pdbx_strand_id
1 'polypeptide(L)'
;ARDTVVFRLNVKHVPRPHLAINVVQNNAFTHFFDVIITDTLEMARNVILSVQNNRIELDTLDKFTYLGHTQFQDPGEYRIDVRAFGMVGDTLVRRDVGLTLARTLGRWSGSSADGLFKVTAEAGAVNMDQSIMVVDSTMFKKGYTGSYKLGDEVRVFNKPVEVSMASYDEGLALYQRNTNTTWTELPSYNEQGRIRAYTDRMGYFRLGRKTLIVPGLTSLGQNYPNPFNPVTNI
;
A
#
# COMPACT_ATOMS: atom_id res chain seq x y z
N ALA A 1 54.88 -6.92 43.05
CA ALA A 1 53.43 -7.14 43.16
C ALA A 1 52.75 -6.43 42.00
N ARG A 2 51.87 -7.09 41.24
CA ARG A 2 51.15 -6.48 40.12
C ARG A 2 49.80 -6.00 40.62
N ASP A 3 49.69 -4.69 40.78
CA ASP A 3 48.51 -4.04 41.34
C ASP A 3 47.37 -4.15 40.32
N THR A 4 46.28 -4.80 40.69
CA THR A 4 45.10 -4.99 39.81
C THR A 4 43.92 -4.33 40.49
N VAL A 5 43.52 -3.17 39.98
CA VAL A 5 42.33 -2.46 40.44
C VAL A 5 41.14 -2.93 39.62
N VAL A 6 40.10 -3.43 40.29
CA VAL A 6 38.85 -3.85 39.66
C VAL A 6 37.78 -2.79 39.91
N PHE A 7 37.16 -2.30 38.84
CA PHE A 7 35.99 -1.44 38.89
C PHE A 7 34.76 -2.18 38.37
N ARG A 8 33.60 -1.92 38.97
CA ARG A 8 32.29 -2.34 38.45
C ARG A 8 31.65 -1.15 37.74
N LEU A 9 31.41 -1.31 36.45
CA LEU A 9 30.65 -0.36 35.65
C LEU A 9 29.21 -0.85 35.51
N ASN A 10 28.25 -0.03 35.96
CA ASN A 10 26.84 -0.26 35.66
C ASN A 10 26.48 0.49 34.38
N VAL A 11 26.21 -0.25 33.30
CA VAL A 11 25.80 0.31 32.01
C VAL A 11 24.27 0.25 31.92
N LYS A 12 23.62 1.40 31.70
CA LYS A 12 22.19 1.48 31.38
C LYS A 12 22.01 1.76 29.90
N HIS A 13 21.42 0.82 29.17
CA HIS A 13 21.04 1.02 27.77
C HIS A 13 19.74 1.81 27.70
N VAL A 14 19.74 2.90 26.96
CA VAL A 14 18.53 3.69 26.66
C VAL A 14 18.27 3.55 25.16
N PRO A 15 17.07 3.12 24.75
CA PRO A 15 16.77 2.97 23.33
C PRO A 15 16.59 4.32 22.65
N ARG A 16 16.80 4.34 21.34
CA ARG A 16 16.45 5.48 20.48
C ARG A 16 14.93 5.52 20.28
N PRO A 17 14.34 6.66 19.85
CA PRO A 17 12.95 6.71 19.44
C PRO A 17 12.63 5.65 18.38
N HIS A 18 11.44 5.05 18.45
CA HIS A 18 10.98 4.04 17.48
C HIS A 18 9.66 4.48 16.85
N LEU A 19 9.74 4.90 15.59
CA LEU A 19 8.66 5.58 14.89
C LEU A 19 7.82 4.61 14.06
N ALA A 20 6.51 4.64 14.29
CA ALA A 20 5.50 4.06 13.40
C ALA A 20 4.81 5.19 12.63
N ILE A 21 4.69 5.04 11.31
CA ILE A 21 4.08 6.04 10.41
C ILE A 21 2.82 5.43 9.82
N ASN A 22 1.71 6.16 9.87
CA ASN A 22 0.46 5.80 9.21
C ASN A 22 0.02 6.94 8.31
N VAL A 23 -0.36 6.64 7.07
CA VAL A 23 -0.89 7.64 6.15
C VAL A 23 -2.34 7.35 5.83
N VAL A 24 -3.16 8.38 6.00
CA VAL A 24 -4.60 8.33 5.80
C VAL A 24 -4.98 9.36 4.75
N GLN A 25 -5.77 8.92 3.77
CA GLN A 25 -6.35 9.82 2.79
C GLN A 25 -7.65 10.39 3.35
N ASN A 26 -7.79 11.71 3.31
CA ASN A 26 -9.05 12.34 3.66
C ASN A 26 -10.10 12.00 2.60
N ASN A 27 -11.24 11.50 3.04
CA ASN A 27 -12.33 11.04 2.17
C ASN A 27 -13.37 12.14 1.89
N ALA A 28 -13.31 13.29 2.57
CA ALA A 28 -14.15 14.47 2.31
C ALA A 28 -13.49 15.47 1.36
N PHE A 29 -12.16 15.64 1.43
CA PHE A 29 -11.41 16.54 0.56
C PHE A 29 -10.41 15.76 -0.30
N THR A 30 -10.60 15.81 -1.62
CA THR A 30 -9.63 15.27 -2.57
C THR A 30 -8.30 16.00 -2.38
N HIS A 31 -7.17 15.29 -2.50
CA HIS A 31 -5.80 15.81 -2.35
C HIS A 31 -5.28 16.04 -0.92
N PHE A 32 -6.09 15.89 0.13
CA PHE A 32 -5.62 16.05 1.52
C PHE A 32 -5.32 14.70 2.19
N PHE A 33 -4.21 14.66 2.90
CA PHE A 33 -3.68 13.47 3.53
C PHE A 33 -3.13 13.79 4.90
N ASP A 34 -3.35 12.85 5.81
CA ASP A 34 -2.91 12.93 7.19
C ASP A 34 -1.79 11.91 7.41
N VAL A 35 -0.68 12.39 7.93
CA VAL A 35 0.46 11.57 8.35
C VAL A 35 0.45 11.50 9.88
N ILE A 36 0.10 10.34 10.41
CA ILE A 36 0.10 10.06 11.84
C ILE A 36 1.40 9.37 12.20
N ILE A 37 2.15 9.97 13.12
CA ILE A 37 3.44 9.47 13.59
C ILE A 37 3.30 9.09 15.06
N THR A 38 3.71 7.90 15.44
CA THR A 38 3.74 7.47 16.84
C THR A 38 5.15 7.02 17.21
N ASP A 39 5.75 7.64 18.23
CA ASP A 39 6.95 7.11 18.88
C ASP A 39 6.55 6.05 19.92
N THR A 40 6.62 4.79 19.50
CA THR A 40 6.18 3.64 20.29
C THR A 40 7.07 3.31 21.49
N LEU A 41 8.24 3.93 21.62
CA LEU A 41 9.11 3.79 22.79
C LEU A 41 9.13 5.03 23.68
N GLU A 42 8.40 6.09 23.32
CA GLU A 42 8.24 7.29 24.14
C GLU A 42 9.57 7.99 24.50
N MET A 43 10.58 7.88 23.62
CA MET A 43 11.93 8.42 23.84
C MET A 43 12.17 9.74 23.09
N ALA A 44 11.26 10.14 22.18
CA ALA A 44 11.36 11.34 21.38
C ALA A 44 11.13 12.60 22.22
N ARG A 45 12.03 13.57 22.07
CA ARG A 45 11.92 14.94 22.60
C ARG A 45 11.31 15.89 21.59
N ASN A 46 11.59 15.65 20.31
CA ASN A 46 11.10 16.44 19.19
C ASN A 46 10.94 15.52 17.98
N VAL A 47 9.93 15.78 17.17
CA VAL A 47 9.69 15.09 15.90
C VAL A 47 9.54 16.14 14.81
N ILE A 48 10.18 15.90 13.67
CA ILE A 48 10.06 16.68 12.44
C ILE A 48 9.56 15.77 11.34
N LEU A 49 8.49 16.19 10.67
CA LEU A 49 7.98 15.60 9.44
C LEU A 49 8.39 16.48 8.26
N SER A 50 8.94 15.84 7.23
CA SER A 50 9.18 16.45 5.93
C SER A 50 8.57 15.61 4.83
N VAL A 51 7.90 16.26 3.89
CA VAL A 51 7.30 15.65 2.70
C VAL A 51 7.94 16.30 1.48
N GLN A 52 8.60 15.52 0.61
CA GLN A 52 9.38 16.05 -0.52
C GLN A 52 10.35 17.17 -0.13
N ASN A 53 11.06 16.97 0.99
CA ASN A 53 11.97 17.95 1.62
C ASN A 53 11.31 19.22 2.17
N ASN A 54 10.00 19.38 2.06
CA ASN A 54 9.26 20.48 2.68
C ASN A 54 8.83 20.10 4.09
N ARG A 55 9.16 20.94 5.07
CA ARG A 55 8.78 20.73 6.47
C ARG A 55 7.26 20.90 6.61
N ILE A 56 6.62 19.93 7.24
CA ILE A 56 5.20 19.97 7.58
C ILE A 56 5.07 20.27 9.07
N GLU A 57 4.16 21.18 9.42
CA GLU A 57 3.83 21.45 10.81
C GLU A 57 3.12 20.23 11.42
N LEU A 58 3.45 19.93 12.67
CA LEU A 58 2.90 18.80 13.40
C LEU A 58 2.05 19.30 14.55
N ASP A 59 0.82 18.83 14.58
CA ASP A 59 -0.04 18.88 15.76
C ASP A 59 0.23 17.68 16.66
N THR A 60 -0.16 17.79 17.93
CA THR A 60 -0.10 16.69 18.90
C THR A 60 -1.49 16.09 19.06
N LEU A 61 -1.66 14.86 18.61
CA LEU A 61 -2.92 14.13 18.73
C LEU A 61 -3.03 13.46 20.11
N ASP A 62 -1.91 12.91 20.60
CA ASP A 62 -1.77 12.33 21.94
C ASP A 62 -0.28 12.36 22.34
N LYS A 63 0.05 11.96 23.57
CA LYS A 63 1.46 11.81 23.99
C LYS A 63 2.21 10.92 23.00
N PHE A 64 3.35 11.44 22.52
CA PHE A 64 4.21 10.77 21.54
C PHE A 64 3.51 10.40 20.23
N THR A 65 2.35 11.01 19.94
CA THR A 65 1.58 10.82 18.72
C THR A 65 1.31 12.17 18.06
N TYR A 66 1.80 12.30 16.83
CA TYR A 66 1.81 13.56 16.09
C TYR A 66 1.00 13.42 14.80
N LEU A 67 0.39 14.51 14.38
CA LEU A 67 -0.45 14.59 13.18
C LEU A 67 0.11 15.68 12.27
N GLY A 68 0.44 15.32 11.04
CA GLY A 68 0.81 16.27 9.99
C GLY A 68 -0.21 16.28 8.88
N HIS A 69 -0.67 17.48 8.52
CA HIS A 69 -1.59 17.68 7.40
C HIS A 69 -0.81 18.05 6.14
N THR A 70 -1.06 17.34 5.04
CA THR A 70 -0.39 17.62 3.77
C THR A 70 -1.33 17.50 2.60
N GLN A 71 -1.04 18.25 1.54
CA GLN A 71 -1.75 18.19 0.28
C GLN A 71 -0.82 17.65 -0.80
N PHE A 72 -1.25 16.62 -1.52
CA PHE A 72 -0.55 16.15 -2.72
C PHE A 72 -1.28 16.60 -3.98
N GLN A 73 -0.67 17.50 -4.73
CA GLN A 73 -1.28 18.11 -5.91
C GLN A 73 -1.07 17.26 -7.17
N ASP A 74 0.17 16.80 -7.40
CA ASP A 74 0.54 16.08 -8.62
C ASP A 74 0.62 14.56 -8.40
N PRO A 75 0.23 13.72 -9.37
CA PRO A 75 0.48 12.29 -9.30
C PRO A 75 1.98 11.99 -9.33
N GLY A 76 2.41 10.96 -8.60
CA GLY A 76 3.81 10.59 -8.51
C GLY A 76 4.14 9.89 -7.20
N GLU A 77 5.43 9.71 -6.97
CA GLU A 77 5.95 9.17 -5.72
C GLU A 77 6.27 10.32 -4.75
N TYR A 78 5.83 10.19 -3.50
CA TYR A 78 6.09 11.16 -2.45
C TYR A 78 6.93 10.57 -1.34
N ARG A 79 8.10 11.17 -1.12
CA ARG A 79 8.96 10.82 0.01
C ARG A 79 8.49 11.50 1.28
N ILE A 80 8.34 10.70 2.32
CA ILE A 80 8.03 11.09 3.69
C ILE A 80 9.23 10.75 4.57
N ASP A 81 9.85 11.79 5.12
CA ASP A 81 10.96 11.71 6.04
C ASP A 81 10.49 12.14 7.42
N VAL A 82 10.63 11.25 8.41
CA VAL A 82 10.33 11.56 9.81
C VAL A 82 11.59 11.41 10.63
N ARG A 83 12.01 12.52 11.23
CA ARG A 83 13.16 12.57 12.14
C ARG A 83 12.69 12.79 13.56
N ALA A 84 13.06 11.89 14.47
CA ALA A 84 12.84 12.05 15.89
C ALA A 84 14.17 12.22 16.63
N PHE A 85 14.23 13.23 17.48
CA PHE A 85 15.38 13.54 18.31
C PHE A 85 15.16 12.91 19.68
N GLY A 86 16.00 11.97 20.05
CA GLY A 86 15.93 11.28 21.34
C GLY A 86 16.86 11.90 22.38
N MET A 87 16.67 11.52 23.64
CA MET A 87 17.66 11.85 24.67
C MET A 87 19.01 11.15 24.41
N VAL A 88 18.95 9.94 23.84
CA VAL A 88 20.12 9.14 23.45
C VAL A 88 19.96 8.74 22.00
N GLY A 89 20.54 9.54 21.10
CA GLY A 89 20.55 9.32 19.66
C GLY A 89 19.23 9.66 18.97
N ASP A 90 19.34 9.92 17.67
CA ASP A 90 18.22 10.27 16.81
C ASP A 90 17.82 9.10 15.91
N THR A 91 16.58 9.15 15.44
CA THR A 91 16.00 8.18 14.50
C THR A 91 15.49 8.92 13.27
N LEU A 92 15.84 8.43 12.08
CA LEU A 92 15.29 8.89 10.80
C LEU A 92 14.62 7.71 10.11
N VAL A 93 13.32 7.84 9.85
CA VAL A 93 12.55 6.88 9.05
C VAL A 93 12.18 7.55 7.74
N ARG A 94 12.48 6.88 6.62
CA ARG A 94 12.09 7.31 5.27
C ARG A 94 11.11 6.32 4.67
N ARG A 95 10.05 6.83 4.07
CA ARG A 95 9.01 6.05 3.42
C ARG A 95 8.58 6.76 2.15
N ASP A 96 8.18 6.00 1.16
CA ASP A 96 7.71 6.54 -0.10
C ASP A 96 6.27 6.08 -0.34
N VAL A 97 5.43 6.98 -0.85
CA VAL A 97 4.01 6.69 -1.13
C VAL A 97 3.71 6.95 -2.60
N GLY A 98 2.94 6.07 -3.21
CA GLY A 98 2.42 6.30 -4.56
C GLY A 98 1.17 7.15 -4.53
N LEU A 99 1.07 8.11 -5.43
CA LEU A 99 -0.14 8.89 -5.67
C LEU A 99 -0.50 8.81 -7.16
N THR A 100 -1.74 8.45 -7.45
CA THR A 100 -2.27 8.48 -8.81
C THR A 100 -3.43 9.46 -8.92
N LEU A 101 -3.59 10.05 -10.11
CA LEU A 101 -4.72 10.88 -10.47
C LEU A 101 -5.72 10.02 -11.27
N ALA A 102 -6.80 9.61 -10.60
CA ALA A 102 -7.91 8.92 -11.26
C ALA A 102 -8.81 9.94 -11.95
N ARG A 103 -9.01 9.75 -13.26
CA ARG A 103 -9.83 10.65 -14.09
C ARG A 103 -11.13 9.97 -14.49
N THR A 104 -12.21 10.75 -14.48
CA THR A 104 -13.56 10.29 -14.83
C THR A 104 -13.65 9.99 -16.32
N LEU A 105 -13.10 10.87 -17.16
CA LEU A 105 -13.24 10.81 -18.63
C LEU A 105 -12.05 10.13 -19.33
N GLY A 106 -11.16 9.46 -18.57
CA GLY A 106 -9.97 8.84 -19.14
C GLY A 106 -9.55 7.58 -18.41
N ARG A 107 -8.72 6.78 -19.09
CA ARG A 107 -7.99 5.70 -18.44
C ARG A 107 -7.03 6.28 -17.41
N TRP A 108 -6.84 5.57 -16.31
CA TRP A 108 -5.86 5.94 -15.30
C TRP A 108 -5.16 4.69 -14.76
N SER A 109 -3.94 4.90 -14.26
CA SER A 109 -3.16 3.84 -13.62
C SER A 109 -2.34 4.42 -12.48
N GLY A 110 -2.02 3.57 -11.51
CA GLY A 110 -1.23 3.93 -10.35
C GLY A 110 -0.43 2.74 -9.85
N SER A 111 0.56 3.02 -9.02
CA SER A 111 1.38 1.99 -8.38
C SER A 111 1.78 2.42 -6.98
N SER A 112 2.09 1.44 -6.14
CA SER A 112 2.88 1.69 -4.94
C SER A 112 4.28 2.20 -5.32
N ALA A 113 4.96 2.86 -4.38
CA ALA A 113 6.31 3.39 -4.59
C ALA A 113 7.32 2.29 -4.96
N ASP A 114 7.18 1.09 -4.38
CA ASP A 114 7.99 -0.08 -4.72
C ASP A 114 7.64 -0.72 -6.08
N GLY A 115 6.58 -0.25 -6.76
CA GLY A 115 6.11 -0.77 -8.04
C GLY A 115 5.50 -2.19 -8.00
N LEU A 116 5.46 -2.84 -6.83
CA LEU A 116 4.99 -4.22 -6.70
C LEU A 116 3.48 -4.31 -6.85
N PHE A 117 2.72 -3.38 -6.27
CA PHE A 117 1.28 -3.29 -6.43
C PHE A 117 0.91 -2.22 -7.47
N LYS A 118 0.02 -2.56 -8.40
CA LYS A 118 -0.45 -1.67 -9.46
C LYS A 118 -1.95 -1.71 -9.58
N VAL A 119 -2.52 -0.61 -10.03
CA VAL A 119 -3.94 -0.44 -10.29
C VAL A 119 -4.12 0.18 -11.68
N THR A 120 -5.06 -0.33 -12.46
CA THR A 120 -5.40 0.19 -13.79
C THR A 120 -6.91 0.21 -13.95
N ALA A 121 -7.45 1.29 -14.50
CA ALA A 121 -8.88 1.43 -14.68
C ALA A 121 -9.24 2.15 -15.99
N GLU A 122 -10.41 1.78 -16.50
CA GLU A 122 -11.02 2.39 -17.67
C GLU A 122 -11.76 3.69 -17.33
N ALA A 123 -12.05 4.49 -18.36
CA ALA A 123 -12.85 5.70 -18.21
C ALA A 123 -14.22 5.39 -17.57
N GLY A 124 -14.59 6.22 -16.61
CA GLY A 124 -15.82 6.11 -15.82
C GLY A 124 -15.72 5.17 -14.62
N ALA A 125 -14.55 4.65 -14.26
CA ALA A 125 -14.37 3.85 -13.04
C ALA A 125 -14.50 4.68 -11.75
N VAL A 126 -14.20 5.98 -11.81
CA VAL A 126 -14.46 6.94 -10.74
C VAL A 126 -15.56 7.92 -11.15
N ASN A 127 -16.29 8.49 -10.19
CA ASN A 127 -17.37 9.44 -10.43
C ASN A 127 -16.91 10.90 -10.55
N MET A 128 -15.70 11.20 -10.09
CA MET A 128 -15.04 12.50 -10.18
C MET A 128 -13.54 12.30 -10.25
N ASP A 129 -12.85 13.29 -10.81
CA ASP A 129 -11.40 13.34 -10.82
C ASP A 129 -10.89 13.45 -9.37
N GLN A 130 -10.00 12.55 -8.99
CA GLN A 130 -9.52 12.44 -7.61
C GLN A 130 -8.12 11.86 -7.55
N SER A 131 -7.34 12.32 -6.57
CA SER A 131 -6.12 11.63 -6.20
C SER A 131 -6.42 10.41 -5.35
N ILE A 132 -5.76 9.30 -5.67
CA ILE A 132 -5.83 8.04 -4.92
C ILE A 132 -4.43 7.68 -4.48
N MET A 133 -4.28 7.43 -3.19
CA MET A 133 -3.02 6.97 -2.63
C MET A 133 -2.86 5.45 -2.76
N VAL A 134 -1.63 5.02 -3.00
CA VAL A 134 -1.22 3.61 -3.07
C VAL A 134 -0.01 3.40 -2.17
N VAL A 135 -0.18 2.69 -1.06
CA VAL A 135 0.88 2.47 -0.06
C VAL A 135 1.05 1.01 0.30
N ASP A 136 2.25 0.66 0.77
CA ASP A 136 2.56 -0.65 1.34
C ASP A 136 2.31 -0.70 2.86
N SER A 137 2.40 -1.91 3.42
CA SER A 137 2.13 -2.22 4.83
C SER A 137 3.00 -1.49 5.86
N THR A 138 4.10 -0.84 5.47
CA THR A 138 4.90 -0.02 6.38
C THR A 138 4.25 1.33 6.70
N MET A 139 3.17 1.67 5.99
CA MET A 139 2.46 2.95 6.08
C MET A 139 1.04 2.82 6.65
N PHE A 140 0.68 1.65 7.19
CA PHE A 140 -0.59 1.45 7.88
C PHE A 140 -0.51 0.29 8.88
N LYS A 141 -1.30 0.36 9.96
CA LYS A 141 -1.44 -0.74 10.93
C LYS A 141 -2.38 -1.87 10.47
N LYS A 142 -3.32 -1.61 9.55
CA LYS A 142 -4.36 -2.56 9.11
C LYS A 142 -3.84 -3.56 8.07
N GLY A 143 -3.39 -4.75 8.46
CA GLY A 143 -3.03 -5.81 7.52
C GLY A 143 -1.87 -6.67 7.98
N TYR A 144 -1.25 -7.38 7.04
CA TYR A 144 -0.03 -8.16 7.27
C TYR A 144 1.14 -7.51 6.51
N THR A 145 2.37 -7.83 6.90
CA THR A 145 3.56 -7.51 6.10
C THR A 145 3.37 -7.99 4.66
N GLY A 146 3.66 -7.13 3.68
CA GLY A 146 3.42 -7.40 2.26
C GLY A 146 1.98 -7.14 1.79
N SER A 147 1.16 -6.47 2.61
CA SER A 147 -0.14 -5.93 2.18
C SER A 147 0.03 -4.54 1.57
N TYR A 148 -0.94 -4.15 0.75
CA TYR A 148 -1.03 -2.83 0.13
C TYR A 148 -2.40 -2.22 0.38
N LYS A 149 -2.47 -0.89 0.38
CA LYS A 149 -3.71 -0.13 0.49
C LYS A 149 -3.85 0.77 -0.73
N LEU A 150 -5.03 0.70 -1.36
CA LEU A 150 -5.48 1.55 -2.44
C LEU A 150 -6.59 2.46 -1.90
N GLY A 151 -6.32 3.76 -1.83
CA GLY A 151 -7.30 4.76 -1.42
C GLY A 151 -7.96 4.48 -0.07
N ASP A 152 -9.26 4.77 0.02
CA ASP A 152 -10.06 4.58 1.23
C ASP A 152 -10.97 3.34 1.10
N GLU A 153 -11.03 2.51 2.13
CA GLU A 153 -11.77 1.22 2.12
C GLU A 153 -13.29 1.35 1.95
N VAL A 154 -13.86 2.54 2.14
CA VAL A 154 -15.30 2.79 1.95
C VAL A 154 -15.67 3.18 0.52
N ARG A 155 -14.68 3.46 -0.35
CA ARG A 155 -14.94 3.92 -1.72
C ARG A 155 -15.14 2.76 -2.69
N VAL A 156 -16.22 2.84 -3.46
CA VAL A 156 -16.62 1.87 -4.48
C VAL A 156 -16.40 2.52 -5.85
N PHE A 157 -15.90 1.73 -6.80
CA PHE A 157 -15.74 2.12 -8.19
C PHE A 157 -17.05 1.93 -8.95
N ASN A 158 -17.29 2.78 -9.94
CA ASN A 158 -18.45 2.68 -10.83
C ASN A 158 -18.28 1.59 -11.90
N LYS A 159 -17.05 1.13 -12.12
CA LYS A 159 -16.69 0.02 -13.01
C LYS A 159 -15.59 -0.81 -12.36
N PRO A 160 -15.48 -2.12 -12.68
CA PRO A 160 -14.40 -2.95 -12.18
C PRO A 160 -13.03 -2.35 -12.52
N VAL A 161 -12.13 -2.37 -11.53
CA VAL A 161 -10.76 -1.88 -11.63
C VAL A 161 -9.80 -3.06 -11.55
N GLU A 162 -8.81 -3.11 -12.44
CA GLU A 162 -7.75 -4.12 -12.38
C GLU A 162 -6.75 -3.75 -11.27
N VAL A 163 -6.49 -4.70 -10.38
CA VAL A 163 -5.39 -4.65 -9.42
C VAL A 163 -4.42 -5.77 -9.73
N SER A 164 -3.12 -5.52 -9.54
CA SER A 164 -2.10 -6.53 -9.77
C SER A 164 -0.95 -6.46 -8.79
N MET A 165 -0.34 -7.61 -8.50
CA MET A 165 0.87 -7.70 -7.69
C MET A 165 1.97 -8.47 -8.43
N ALA A 166 3.21 -8.01 -8.35
CA ALA A 166 4.36 -8.69 -8.92
C ALA A 166 4.57 -10.05 -8.23
N SER A 167 4.49 -11.15 -8.98
CA SER A 167 4.75 -12.50 -8.52
C SER A 167 4.74 -13.46 -9.72
N TYR A 168 5.62 -14.46 -9.68
CA TYR A 168 5.62 -15.59 -10.63
C TYR A 168 5.02 -16.87 -10.03
N ASP A 169 4.58 -16.82 -8.76
CA ASP A 169 4.04 -17.99 -8.06
C ASP A 169 2.58 -18.23 -8.45
N GLU A 170 2.35 -19.29 -9.23
CA GLU A 170 1.02 -19.70 -9.67
C GLU A 170 0.12 -20.24 -8.54
N GLY A 171 0.71 -20.61 -7.40
CA GLY A 171 0.01 -21.03 -6.20
C GLY A 171 -0.55 -19.88 -5.36
N LEU A 172 -0.36 -18.63 -5.79
CA LEU A 172 -0.87 -17.44 -5.11
C LEU A 172 -2.02 -16.77 -5.87
N ALA A 173 -2.87 -16.09 -5.11
CA ALA A 173 -3.97 -15.27 -5.59
C ALA A 173 -4.02 -13.93 -4.83
N LEU A 174 -4.64 -12.93 -5.44
CA LEU A 174 -4.95 -11.66 -4.77
C LEU A 174 -6.12 -11.85 -3.83
N TYR A 175 -5.98 -11.30 -2.63
CA TYR A 175 -7.03 -11.23 -1.62
C TYR A 175 -7.38 -9.79 -1.34
N GLN A 176 -8.67 -9.51 -1.19
CA GLN A 176 -9.18 -8.22 -0.74
C GLN A 176 -9.71 -8.33 0.69
N ARG A 177 -9.38 -7.35 1.53
CA ARG A 177 -9.90 -7.28 2.89
C ARG A 177 -11.33 -6.75 2.91
N ASN A 178 -12.20 -7.44 3.62
CA ASN A 178 -13.58 -7.05 3.86
C ASN A 178 -13.69 -6.06 5.04
N THR A 179 -14.82 -5.37 5.13
CA THR A 179 -15.15 -4.46 6.24
C THR A 179 -15.17 -5.16 7.60
N ASN A 180 -15.54 -6.44 7.64
CA ASN A 180 -15.51 -7.28 8.84
C ASN A 180 -14.11 -7.84 9.17
N THR A 181 -13.04 -7.30 8.56
CA THR A 181 -11.64 -7.68 8.75
C THR A 181 -11.20 -9.03 8.18
N THR A 182 -12.13 -9.82 7.61
CA THR A 182 -11.80 -11.06 6.90
C THR A 182 -11.21 -10.76 5.52
N TRP A 183 -10.66 -11.78 4.85
CA TRP A 183 -10.07 -11.67 3.52
C TRP A 183 -10.81 -12.58 2.55
N THR A 184 -11.17 -12.06 1.38
CA THR A 184 -11.78 -12.82 0.28
C THR A 184 -10.78 -12.96 -0.85
N GLU A 185 -10.62 -14.17 -1.38
CA GLU A 185 -9.86 -14.40 -2.61
C GLU A 185 -10.57 -13.77 -3.80
N LEU A 186 -9.85 -12.96 -4.58
CA LEU A 186 -10.34 -12.45 -5.85
C LEU A 186 -10.04 -13.47 -6.96
N PRO A 187 -10.93 -13.63 -7.96
CA PRO A 187 -10.67 -14.43 -9.16
C PRO A 187 -9.40 -13.91 -9.86
N SER A 188 -8.28 -14.59 -9.62
CA SER A 188 -6.96 -14.12 -10.01
C SER A 188 -6.34 -14.98 -11.11
N TYR A 189 -5.66 -14.35 -12.05
CA TYR A 189 -4.89 -14.99 -13.11
C TYR A 189 -3.46 -14.45 -13.17
N ASN A 190 -2.54 -15.27 -13.68
CA ASN A 190 -1.15 -14.87 -13.87
C ASN A 190 -0.93 -14.42 -15.30
N GLU A 191 -0.29 -13.28 -15.47
CA GLU A 191 0.10 -12.77 -16.78
C GLU A 191 1.37 -11.93 -16.64
N GLN A 192 2.41 -12.29 -17.38
CA GLN A 192 3.68 -11.54 -17.46
C GLN A 192 4.33 -11.24 -16.09
N GLY A 193 4.39 -12.25 -15.21
CA GLY A 193 5.02 -12.12 -13.88
C GLY A 193 4.21 -11.29 -12.89
N ARG A 194 2.90 -11.15 -13.12
CA ARG A 194 1.98 -10.48 -12.21
C ARG A 194 0.73 -11.32 -12.02
N ILE A 195 0.29 -11.38 -10.77
CA ILE A 195 -1.05 -11.88 -10.41
C ILE A 195 -2.00 -10.70 -10.57
N ARG A 196 -3.05 -10.86 -11.38
CA ARG A 196 -4.05 -9.84 -11.72
C ARG A 196 -5.42 -10.28 -11.27
N ALA A 197 -6.24 -9.33 -10.83
CA ALA A 197 -7.64 -9.53 -10.49
C ALA A 197 -8.43 -8.24 -10.67
N TYR A 198 -9.76 -8.33 -10.70
CA TYR A 198 -10.65 -7.17 -10.74
C TYR A 198 -11.33 -6.96 -9.39
N THR A 199 -11.56 -5.69 -9.05
CA THR A 199 -12.26 -5.29 -7.83
C THR A 199 -13.18 -4.10 -8.11
N ASP A 200 -14.31 -4.06 -7.39
CA ASP A 200 -15.27 -2.96 -7.47
C ASP A 200 -15.05 -1.93 -6.37
N ARG A 201 -14.04 -2.10 -5.51
CA ARG A 201 -13.78 -1.14 -4.42
C ARG A 201 -12.31 -0.96 -4.08
N MET A 202 -12.03 0.20 -3.53
CA MET A 202 -10.78 0.53 -2.86
C MET A 202 -10.62 -0.29 -1.56
N GLY A 203 -9.43 -0.25 -0.96
CA GLY A 203 -9.17 -0.95 0.30
C GLY A 203 -7.82 -1.65 0.34
N TYR A 204 -7.76 -2.78 1.06
CA TYR A 204 -6.51 -3.50 1.33
C TYR A 204 -6.41 -4.77 0.48
N PHE A 205 -5.20 -5.01 -0.03
CA PHE A 205 -4.87 -6.12 -0.91
C PHE A 205 -3.64 -6.86 -0.39
N ARG A 206 -3.59 -8.17 -0.58
CA ARG A 206 -2.41 -9.00 -0.30
C ARG A 206 -2.38 -10.23 -1.20
N LEU A 207 -1.25 -10.92 -1.23
CA LEU A 207 -1.20 -12.28 -1.75
C LEU A 207 -1.53 -13.30 -0.65
N GLY A 208 -2.12 -14.40 -1.07
CA GLY A 208 -2.40 -15.58 -0.25
C GLY A 208 -2.47 -16.82 -1.11
N ARG A 209 -2.56 -18.01 -0.50
CA ARG A 209 -2.69 -19.27 -1.23
C ARG A 209 -3.93 -19.26 -2.12
N LYS A 210 -3.80 -19.69 -3.35
CA LYS A 210 -4.89 -19.79 -4.32
C LYS A 210 -5.81 -20.98 -3.97
N THR A 211 -7.11 -20.74 -4.01
CA THR A 211 -8.14 -21.78 -3.82
C THR A 211 -9.19 -21.78 -4.93
N LEU A 212 -9.33 -20.67 -5.67
CA LEU A 212 -10.20 -20.54 -6.83
C LEU A 212 -9.43 -20.78 -8.13
N ILE A 213 -9.94 -21.65 -9.00
CA ILE A 213 -9.40 -21.88 -10.33
C ILE A 213 -10.17 -21.02 -11.33
N VAL A 214 -9.52 -19.99 -11.86
CA VAL A 214 -10.02 -19.23 -13.01
C VAL A 214 -9.51 -19.92 -14.26
N PRO A 215 -10.39 -20.38 -15.18
CA PRO A 215 -9.95 -20.87 -16.47
C PRO A 215 -9.13 -19.79 -17.16
N GLY A 216 -7.91 -20.13 -17.61
CA GLY A 216 -7.16 -19.21 -18.48
C GLY A 216 -7.99 -18.85 -19.71
N LEU A 217 -7.70 -17.71 -20.35
CA LEU A 217 -8.33 -17.30 -21.60
C LEU A 217 -8.44 -18.49 -22.55
N THR A 218 -9.61 -19.11 -22.61
CA THR A 218 -9.88 -20.16 -23.57
C THR A 218 -9.86 -19.44 -24.91
N SER A 219 -8.85 -19.71 -25.73
CA SER A 219 -8.88 -19.35 -27.13
C SER A 219 -10.11 -20.04 -27.74
N LEU A 220 -11.23 -19.32 -27.79
CA LEU A 220 -12.47 -19.79 -28.40
C LEU A 220 -12.33 -19.99 -29.92
N GLY A 221 -11.15 -19.67 -30.49
CA GLY A 221 -10.87 -19.74 -31.92
C GLY A 221 -10.63 -21.13 -32.49
N GLN A 222 -10.59 -22.21 -31.69
CA GLN A 222 -10.34 -23.57 -32.22
C GLN A 222 -11.42 -24.62 -31.93
N ASN A 223 -12.53 -24.26 -31.27
CA ASN A 223 -13.63 -25.20 -31.00
C ASN A 223 -14.73 -25.22 -32.06
N TYR A 224 -14.48 -24.72 -33.27
CA TYR A 224 -15.38 -24.96 -34.40
C TYR A 224 -14.97 -26.26 -35.09
N PRO A 225 -15.74 -27.36 -34.98
CA PRO A 225 -15.49 -28.54 -35.79
C PRO A 225 -15.59 -28.14 -37.26
N ASN A 226 -14.55 -28.46 -38.03
CA ASN A 226 -14.51 -28.19 -39.46
C ASN A 226 -15.65 -28.97 -40.15
N PRO A 227 -16.67 -28.28 -40.71
CA PRO A 227 -17.79 -28.96 -41.38
C PRO A 227 -17.39 -29.55 -42.74
N PHE A 228 -16.15 -29.35 -43.19
CA PHE A 228 -15.62 -29.85 -44.46
C PHE A 228 -14.61 -30.99 -44.30
N ASN A 229 -14.63 -31.72 -43.17
CA ASN A 229 -13.84 -32.94 -43.07
C ASN A 229 -14.66 -34.15 -43.58
N PRO A 230 -14.31 -34.76 -44.72
CA PRO A 230 -15.09 -35.86 -45.31
C PRO A 230 -14.92 -37.22 -44.60
N VAL A 231 -14.27 -37.28 -43.43
CA VAL A 231 -13.90 -38.56 -42.76
C VAL A 231 -14.70 -38.85 -41.49
N THR A 232 -15.82 -38.17 -41.27
CA THR A 232 -16.76 -38.55 -40.19
C THR A 232 -18.01 -39.17 -40.79
N ASN A 233 -18.06 -40.51 -40.81
CA ASN A 233 -19.31 -41.25 -40.90
C ASN A 233 -19.96 -41.23 -39.51
N ILE A 234 -21.26 -40.87 -39.46
CA ILE A 234 -22.12 -40.95 -38.28
C ILE A 234 -22.53 -42.40 -38.05
#